data_AF-A0A1W9RJI4-F1
#
_entry.id   AF-A0A1W9RJI4-F1
#
_cell.length_a   1.000
_cell.length_b   1.000
_cell.length_c   1.000
_cell.angle_alpha   90.00
_cell.angle_beta   90.00
_cell.angle_gamma   90.00
#
_symmetry.space_group_name_H-M   'P 1'
#
loop_
_entity.id
_entity.type
_entity.pdbx_description
1 polymer ?
#
loop_
_entity_poly.entity_id
_entity_poly.type
_entity_poly.pdbx_seq_one_letter_code
_entity_poly.pdbx_strand_id
1 'polypeptide(L)'
;MKIKKEIFKAGFLACLFLFSLLSSAAEVKIKKNKEGGYTLFVDGKPFLIKGIIYNPTPIGEGYDYNLFSDPRKPWLFDGKLMKEAGINVVRIYSCRGSDLEKVKQFIRDLYKNYGIYTIVSDWLGLWEKPSPNYADKKFRQYTKEKVLEIVKALKDEKGLLMWILGNENNYTFSGKIAFWTSPEIEKIPDLYERVRKRAQIYYSFVDEVASEIKKIDPHHPVALGNGEVSMLDIAAKVCKNIDVVAVISYRGKRFGNLFENIRYLFDKPVLVSEFGCDSYDAYKDEEAQDIQAEYIKLQWEDILKNTTLQNKKGNCIGGTLFEWSDEWWKHNEGYTPGWSVHDKQAGWSCGSYYFDIKAKNNLNMNEEWFGIVELSEEKDENGLNKRIPKKAYYTLKEIFSSLKF
;
A
#
# COMPACT_ATOMS: atom_id res chain seq x y z
N MET A 1 65.93 -29.81 32.44
CA MET A 1 64.66 -29.11 32.75
C MET A 1 64.41 -28.03 31.69
N LYS A 2 63.87 -28.39 30.52
CA LYS A 2 63.58 -27.46 29.41
C LYS A 2 62.38 -27.96 28.61
N ILE A 3 61.17 -27.73 29.12
CA ILE A 3 59.94 -27.77 28.32
C ILE A 3 59.01 -26.72 28.93
N LYS A 4 58.88 -25.56 28.28
CA LYS A 4 57.77 -24.60 28.43
C LYS A 4 57.94 -23.49 27.39
N LYS A 5 57.50 -23.76 26.16
CA LYS A 5 57.38 -22.70 25.14
C LYS A 5 56.36 -23.03 24.05
N GLU A 6 55.16 -23.50 24.41
CA GLU A 6 54.05 -23.64 23.45
C GLU A 6 52.65 -23.44 24.08
N ILE A 7 52.38 -22.28 24.70
CA ILE A 7 50.98 -21.95 25.10
C ILE A 7 50.62 -20.48 24.80
N PHE A 8 51.21 -19.86 23.77
CA PHE A 8 50.87 -18.45 23.45
C PHE A 8 50.72 -18.15 21.97
N LYS A 9 50.15 -19.08 21.18
CA LYS A 9 49.78 -18.83 19.78
C LYS A 9 48.43 -19.45 19.35
N ALA A 10 47.51 -19.67 20.29
CA ALA A 10 46.16 -20.16 19.98
C ALA A 10 45.02 -19.20 20.40
N GLY A 11 45.35 -18.00 20.90
CA GLY A 11 44.37 -17.07 21.48
C GLY A 11 44.03 -15.84 20.64
N PHE A 12 44.58 -15.68 19.43
CA PHE A 12 44.42 -14.44 18.64
C PHE A 12 43.79 -14.64 17.25
N LEU A 13 43.38 -15.87 16.91
CA LEU A 13 42.83 -16.19 15.58
C LEU A 13 41.38 -16.71 15.58
N ALA A 14 40.65 -16.57 16.69
CA ALA A 14 39.24 -16.97 16.80
C ALA A 14 38.29 -15.82 17.18
N CYS A 15 38.76 -14.57 17.19
CA CYS A 15 37.94 -13.38 17.49
C CYS A 15 37.50 -12.58 16.25
N LEU A 16 37.62 -13.11 15.03
CA LEU A 16 37.27 -12.40 13.78
C LEU A 16 36.09 -12.99 12.99
N PHE A 17 35.38 -14.00 13.54
CA PHE A 17 34.16 -14.55 12.93
C PHE A 17 32.90 -14.41 13.79
N LEU A 18 32.89 -13.42 14.67
CA LEU A 18 31.65 -12.84 15.20
C LEU A 18 31.43 -11.50 14.50
N PHE A 19 31.37 -11.51 13.16
CA PHE A 19 30.52 -10.54 12.49
C PHE A 19 29.11 -10.88 12.96
N SER A 20 28.69 -10.18 14.00
CA SER A 20 27.30 -9.98 14.35
C SER A 20 26.49 -9.99 13.06
N LEU A 21 25.58 -10.95 12.91
CA LEU A 21 24.42 -10.85 12.04
C LEU A 21 23.58 -9.67 12.53
N LEU A 22 24.13 -8.47 12.43
CA LEU A 22 23.36 -7.25 12.39
C LEU A 22 22.56 -7.40 11.11
N SER A 23 21.29 -7.73 11.27
CA SER A 23 20.32 -7.69 10.19
C SER A 23 20.34 -6.27 9.64
N SER A 24 21.10 -6.03 8.57
CA SER A 24 21.02 -4.76 7.86
C SER A 24 19.64 -4.66 7.23
N ALA A 25 19.09 -3.45 7.18
CA ALA A 25 17.96 -3.12 6.34
C ALA A 25 18.15 -3.68 4.92
N ALA A 26 17.04 -4.03 4.25
CA ALA A 26 17.11 -4.39 2.84
C ALA A 26 17.57 -3.17 2.03
N GLU A 27 18.47 -3.36 1.08
CA GLU A 27 18.86 -2.26 0.19
C GLU A 27 17.85 -2.17 -0.97
N VAL A 28 16.99 -1.15 -0.93
CA VAL A 28 15.94 -0.96 -1.94
C VAL A 28 16.26 0.23 -2.83
N LYS A 29 16.48 -0.04 -4.12
CA LYS A 29 16.92 0.97 -5.09
C LYS A 29 16.08 0.95 -6.34
N ILE A 30 15.81 2.13 -6.90
CA ILE A 30 15.17 2.26 -8.20
C ILE A 30 16.21 2.75 -9.20
N LYS A 31 16.28 2.11 -10.37
CA LYS A 31 17.17 2.51 -11.45
C LYS A 31 16.37 2.82 -12.71
N LYS A 32 16.74 3.90 -13.39
CA LYS A 32 16.27 4.23 -14.73
C LYS A 32 17.25 3.68 -15.76
N ASN A 33 16.77 2.93 -16.75
CA ASN A 33 17.60 2.44 -17.86
C ASN A 33 17.78 3.52 -18.94
N LYS A 34 18.58 3.24 -19.98
CA LYS A 34 18.89 4.20 -21.05
C LYS A 34 17.67 4.55 -21.89
N GLU A 35 16.71 3.64 -21.99
CA GLU A 35 15.44 3.77 -22.70
C GLU A 35 14.38 4.54 -21.87
N GLY A 36 14.71 4.89 -20.63
CA GLY A 36 13.85 5.64 -19.71
C GLY A 36 12.95 4.75 -18.83
N GLY A 37 12.99 3.43 -18.97
CA GLY A 37 12.25 2.50 -18.10
C GLY A 37 12.78 2.46 -16.68
N TYR A 38 11.92 2.15 -15.72
CA TYR A 38 12.25 2.08 -14.29
C TYR A 38 12.15 0.64 -13.77
N THR A 39 13.15 0.22 -13.00
CA THR A 39 13.18 -1.09 -12.35
C THR A 39 13.50 -0.92 -10.86
N LEU A 40 12.72 -1.56 -10.00
CA LEU A 40 12.99 -1.69 -8.58
C LEU A 40 13.98 -2.85 -8.35
N PHE A 41 14.93 -2.65 -7.46
CA PHE A 41 15.90 -3.64 -7.02
C PHE A 41 15.84 -3.78 -5.50
N VAL A 42 15.87 -5.02 -5.03
CA VAL A 42 16.00 -5.35 -3.60
C VAL A 42 17.24 -6.22 -3.45
N ASP A 43 18.19 -5.79 -2.60
CA ASP A 43 19.50 -6.43 -2.40
C ASP A 43 20.21 -6.73 -3.73
N GLY A 44 20.15 -5.76 -4.66
CA GLY A 44 20.80 -5.83 -5.96
C GLY A 44 20.08 -6.67 -7.02
N LYS A 45 18.96 -7.33 -6.70
CA LYS A 45 18.18 -8.15 -7.66
C LYS A 45 16.94 -7.41 -8.16
N PRO A 46 16.59 -7.49 -9.46
CA PRO A 46 15.33 -6.96 -9.97
C PRO A 46 14.14 -7.51 -9.16
N PHE A 47 13.19 -6.64 -8.83
CA PHE A 47 12.07 -6.98 -7.98
C PHE A 47 10.77 -6.41 -8.56
N LEU A 48 9.80 -7.28 -8.82
CA LEU A 48 8.43 -6.91 -9.18
C LEU A 48 7.56 -6.95 -7.93
N ILE A 49 6.87 -5.85 -7.61
CA ILE A 49 5.91 -5.81 -6.51
C ILE A 49 4.64 -6.58 -6.94
N LYS A 50 4.47 -7.78 -6.39
CA LYS A 50 3.25 -8.61 -6.47
C LYS A 50 2.53 -8.49 -5.14
N GLY A 51 1.87 -7.36 -4.97
CA GLY A 51 1.40 -6.92 -3.68
C GLY A 51 -0.11 -7.12 -3.46
N ILE A 52 -0.49 -7.08 -2.19
CA ILE A 52 -1.88 -7.05 -1.72
C ILE A 52 -2.01 -6.03 -0.60
N ILE A 53 -3.13 -5.31 -0.55
CA ILE A 53 -3.50 -4.49 0.60
C ILE A 53 -3.98 -5.41 1.71
N TYR A 54 -3.43 -5.23 2.91
CA TYR A 54 -3.60 -6.16 4.01
C TYR A 54 -4.15 -5.47 5.25
N ASN A 55 -5.43 -5.71 5.52
CA ASN A 55 -6.14 -5.35 6.73
C ASN A 55 -7.23 -6.39 7.01
N PRO A 56 -6.89 -7.61 7.45
CA PRO A 56 -7.86 -8.69 7.59
C PRO A 56 -8.74 -8.50 8.83
N THR A 57 -9.70 -7.59 8.75
CA THR A 57 -10.62 -7.27 9.84
C THR A 57 -11.57 -8.44 10.08
N PRO A 58 -11.59 -9.05 11.28
CA PRO A 58 -12.50 -10.16 11.58
C PRO A 58 -13.97 -9.75 11.46
N ILE A 59 -14.84 -10.71 11.16
CA ILE A 59 -16.29 -10.48 11.20
C ILE A 59 -16.70 -9.98 12.59
N GLY A 60 -17.46 -8.89 12.63
CA GLY A 60 -17.90 -8.21 13.85
C GLY A 60 -16.97 -7.11 14.35
N GLU A 61 -15.78 -6.97 13.78
CA GLU A 61 -14.85 -5.87 14.06
C GLU A 61 -14.90 -4.80 12.95
N GLY A 62 -14.39 -3.60 13.24
CA GLY A 62 -14.47 -2.46 12.32
C GLY A 62 -13.14 -1.74 12.09
N TYR A 63 -13.23 -0.48 11.68
CA TYR A 63 -12.08 0.38 11.38
C TYR A 63 -11.08 0.55 12.53
N ASP A 64 -11.50 0.28 13.76
CA ASP A 64 -10.70 0.37 14.99
C ASP A 64 -10.00 -0.94 15.37
N TYR A 65 -10.20 -2.00 14.59
CA TYR A 65 -9.49 -3.27 14.77
C TYR A 65 -7.98 -3.08 14.69
N ASN A 66 -7.28 -3.50 15.76
CA ASN A 66 -5.83 -3.43 15.84
C ASN A 66 -5.20 -4.76 15.44
N LEU A 67 -4.96 -4.94 14.15
CA LEU A 67 -4.28 -6.10 13.56
C LEU A 67 -3.05 -6.53 14.35
N PHE A 68 -2.14 -5.60 14.66
CA PHE A 68 -0.83 -5.92 15.26
C PHE A 68 -0.95 -6.41 16.70
N SER A 69 -2.05 -6.07 17.39
CA SER A 69 -2.30 -6.51 18.76
C SER A 69 -3.14 -7.79 18.85
N ASP A 70 -3.63 -8.31 17.73
CA ASP A 70 -4.38 -9.55 17.72
C ASP A 70 -3.49 -10.73 18.16
N PRO A 71 -3.80 -11.38 19.30
CA PRO A 71 -2.98 -12.47 19.82
C PRO A 71 -2.96 -13.70 18.90
N ARG A 72 -3.96 -13.83 18.01
CA ARG A 72 -4.07 -14.94 17.04
C ARG A 72 -3.12 -14.77 15.86
N LYS A 73 -2.57 -13.57 15.65
CA LYS A 73 -1.61 -13.24 14.58
C LYS A 73 -2.06 -13.74 13.19
N PRO A 74 -3.18 -13.22 12.64
CA PRO A 74 -3.77 -13.71 11.39
C PRO A 74 -2.78 -13.78 10.21
N TRP A 75 -1.78 -12.90 10.18
CA TRP A 75 -0.73 -12.87 9.16
C TRP A 75 0.14 -14.13 9.09
N LEU A 76 0.22 -14.90 10.18
CA LEU A 76 0.89 -16.20 10.14
C LEU A 76 0.11 -17.21 9.31
N PHE A 77 -1.22 -17.18 9.37
CA PHE A 77 -2.06 -18.05 8.54
C PHE A 77 -2.13 -17.51 7.10
N ASP A 78 -2.48 -16.23 6.96
CA ASP A 78 -2.65 -15.59 5.66
C ASP A 78 -1.35 -15.59 4.83
N GLY A 79 -0.20 -15.36 5.48
CA GLY A 79 1.10 -15.35 4.82
C GLY A 79 1.45 -16.67 4.13
N LYS A 80 0.94 -17.81 4.61
CA LYS A 80 1.07 -19.10 3.93
C LYS A 80 0.33 -19.10 2.59
N LEU A 81 -0.94 -18.68 2.59
CA LEU A 81 -1.75 -18.57 1.37
C LEU A 81 -1.15 -17.54 0.41
N MET A 82 -0.72 -16.38 0.91
CA MET A 82 -0.04 -15.37 0.08
C MET A 82 1.20 -15.94 -0.62
N LYS A 83 2.05 -16.67 0.11
CA LYS A 83 3.23 -17.32 -0.47
C LYS A 83 2.85 -18.35 -1.53
N GLU A 84 1.81 -19.15 -1.28
CA GLU A 84 1.30 -20.13 -2.25
C GLU A 84 0.74 -19.48 -3.52
N ALA A 85 0.15 -18.29 -3.42
CA ALA A 85 -0.28 -17.48 -4.55
C ALA A 85 0.88 -16.75 -5.25
N GLY A 86 2.07 -16.72 -4.65
CA GLY A 86 3.23 -15.99 -5.19
C GLY A 86 3.21 -14.49 -4.89
N ILE A 87 2.38 -14.03 -3.95
CA ILE A 87 2.42 -12.67 -3.41
C ILE A 87 3.73 -12.50 -2.63
N ASN A 88 4.40 -11.37 -2.83
CA ASN A 88 5.70 -11.08 -2.20
C ASN A 88 5.72 -9.77 -1.41
N VAL A 89 4.61 -9.03 -1.38
CA VAL A 89 4.49 -7.76 -0.67
C VAL A 89 3.10 -7.64 -0.05
N VAL A 90 3.02 -7.13 1.18
CA VAL A 90 1.79 -6.56 1.75
C VAL A 90 1.93 -5.04 1.86
N ARG A 91 0.84 -4.31 1.66
CA ARG A 91 0.73 -2.88 1.97
C ARG A 91 -0.22 -2.71 3.14
N ILE A 92 0.22 -2.02 4.18
CA ILE A 92 -0.65 -1.56 5.28
C ILE A 92 -0.91 -0.05 5.11
N TYR A 93 -2.12 0.39 5.44
CA TYR A 93 -2.51 1.79 5.30
C TYR A 93 -1.91 2.71 6.37
N SER A 94 -1.77 2.20 7.59
CA SER A 94 -1.18 2.91 8.72
C SER A 94 -0.84 1.92 9.83
N CYS A 95 0.16 2.25 10.64
CA CYS A 95 0.39 1.62 11.94
C CYS A 95 0.43 2.66 13.07
N ARG A 96 -0.15 3.83 12.83
CA ARG A 96 -0.16 4.94 13.78
C ARG A 96 -0.97 4.57 15.01
N GLY A 97 -0.40 4.84 16.19
CA GLY A 97 -1.01 4.50 17.48
C GLY A 97 -0.90 3.02 17.85
N SER A 98 -0.35 2.17 16.97
CA SER A 98 -0.03 0.78 17.29
C SER A 98 1.25 0.68 18.11
N ASP A 99 1.40 -0.42 18.84
CA ASP A 99 2.67 -0.80 19.49
C ASP A 99 3.71 -1.16 18.42
N LEU A 100 4.72 -0.30 18.25
CA LEU A 100 5.73 -0.45 17.19
C LEU A 100 6.58 -1.71 17.35
N GLU A 101 6.73 -2.28 18.53
CA GLU A 101 7.42 -3.57 18.68
C GLU A 101 6.57 -4.73 18.11
N LYS A 102 5.25 -4.65 18.23
CA LYS A 102 4.36 -5.62 17.56
C LYS A 102 4.34 -5.42 16.05
N VAL A 103 4.44 -4.19 15.55
CA VAL A 103 4.58 -3.91 14.12
C VAL A 103 5.89 -4.48 13.58
N LYS A 104 7.00 -4.34 14.30
CA LYS A 104 8.27 -5.01 13.95
C LYS A 104 8.11 -6.53 13.91
N GLN A 105 7.43 -7.11 14.89
CA GLN A 105 7.16 -8.55 14.91
C GLN A 105 6.35 -9.00 13.68
N PHE A 106 5.31 -8.26 13.31
CA PHE A 106 4.52 -8.50 12.10
C PHE A 106 5.40 -8.50 10.83
N ILE A 107 6.23 -7.47 10.64
CA ILE A 107 7.13 -7.37 9.48
C ILE A 107 8.12 -8.56 9.47
N ARG A 108 8.70 -8.89 10.64
CA ARG A 108 9.66 -10.00 10.78
C ARG A 108 9.01 -11.35 10.50
N ASP A 109 7.79 -11.57 10.98
CA ASP A 109 7.06 -12.82 10.79
C ASP A 109 6.77 -13.07 9.30
N LEU A 110 6.19 -12.08 8.61
CA LEU A 110 5.91 -12.18 7.17
C LEU A 110 7.20 -12.39 6.37
N TYR A 111 8.25 -11.64 6.68
CA TYR A 111 9.49 -11.73 5.95
C TYR A 111 10.24 -13.05 6.20
N LYS A 112 10.44 -13.44 7.46
CA LYS A 112 11.24 -14.65 7.79
C LYS A 112 10.53 -15.93 7.40
N ASN A 113 9.21 -16.03 7.59
CA ASN A 113 8.48 -17.25 7.32
C ASN A 113 8.13 -17.39 5.83
N TYR A 114 7.85 -16.27 5.17
CA TYR A 114 7.24 -16.27 3.84
C TYR A 114 8.03 -15.52 2.77
N GLY A 115 9.04 -14.73 3.13
CA GLY A 115 9.77 -13.86 2.18
C GLY A 115 8.90 -12.70 1.68
N ILE A 116 7.85 -12.35 2.43
CA ILE A 116 6.91 -11.28 2.09
C ILE A 116 7.42 -9.98 2.71
N TYR A 117 7.64 -8.96 1.87
CA TYR A 117 8.01 -7.64 2.34
C TYR A 117 6.78 -6.81 2.72
N THR A 118 6.98 -5.74 3.47
CA THR A 118 5.94 -4.82 3.92
C THR A 118 6.19 -3.42 3.37
N ILE A 119 5.19 -2.86 2.71
CA ILE A 119 5.08 -1.43 2.45
C ILE A 119 4.31 -0.80 3.60
N VAL A 120 4.90 0.18 4.26
CA VAL A 120 4.26 0.91 5.36
C VAL A 120 3.79 2.27 4.84
N SER A 121 2.49 2.54 4.98
CA SER A 121 1.89 3.81 4.59
C SER A 121 1.51 4.65 5.81
N ASP A 122 1.26 5.95 5.61
CA ASP A 122 0.58 6.81 6.59
C ASP A 122 -0.41 7.72 5.85
N TRP A 123 -1.62 7.87 6.39
CA TRP A 123 -2.69 8.71 5.82
C TRP A 123 -2.42 10.21 5.87
N LEU A 124 -1.33 10.65 6.51
CA LEU A 124 -1.03 12.05 6.78
C LEU A 124 -2.19 12.78 7.45
N GLY A 125 -2.83 12.09 8.37
CA GLY A 125 -3.96 12.57 9.17
C GLY A 125 -5.27 12.80 8.42
N LEU A 126 -5.45 12.25 7.21
CA LEU A 126 -6.70 12.38 6.44
C LEU A 126 -7.96 12.10 7.27
N TRP A 127 -7.91 11.05 8.08
CA TRP A 127 -9.02 10.55 8.87
C TRP A 127 -9.03 11.01 10.34
N GLU A 128 -8.10 11.88 10.73
CA GLU A 128 -8.02 12.36 12.11
C GLU A 128 -9.15 13.34 12.47
N LYS A 129 -9.42 13.42 13.79
CA LYS A 129 -10.36 14.37 14.38
C LYS A 129 -9.61 15.28 15.37
N PRO A 130 -9.70 16.61 15.26
CA PRO A 130 -10.40 17.38 14.21
C PRO A 130 -9.81 17.13 12.81
N SER A 131 -10.60 17.38 11.77
CA SER A 131 -10.20 17.17 10.37
C SER A 131 -8.86 17.83 10.05
N PRO A 132 -8.05 17.23 9.15
CA PRO A 132 -6.72 17.72 8.84
C PRO A 132 -6.76 19.15 8.30
N ASN A 133 -5.77 19.97 8.66
CA ASN A 133 -5.54 21.24 7.97
C ASN A 133 -4.08 21.41 7.60
N TYR A 134 -3.74 21.09 6.35
CA TYR A 134 -2.36 21.17 5.86
C TYR A 134 -1.84 22.62 5.72
N ALA A 135 -2.69 23.65 5.84
CA ALA A 135 -2.22 25.03 5.95
C ALA A 135 -1.78 25.39 7.37
N ASP A 136 -2.21 24.63 8.39
CA ASP A 136 -1.79 24.83 9.77
C ASP A 136 -0.41 24.21 10.02
N LYS A 137 0.53 25.06 10.46
CA LYS A 137 1.89 24.66 10.81
C LYS A 137 1.93 23.68 11.99
N LYS A 138 1.03 23.83 12.97
CA LYS A 138 0.98 22.94 14.14
C LYS A 138 0.54 21.54 13.73
N PHE A 139 -0.52 21.45 12.93
CA PHE A 139 -0.97 20.18 12.36
C PHE A 139 0.14 19.51 11.54
N ARG A 140 0.77 20.23 10.61
CA ARG A 140 1.90 19.68 9.82
C ARG A 140 3.04 19.17 10.69
N GLN A 141 3.44 19.94 11.70
CA GLN A 141 4.52 19.54 12.60
C GLN A 141 4.15 18.26 13.36
N TYR A 142 2.93 18.20 13.91
CA TYR A 142 2.42 17.03 14.62
C TYR A 142 2.36 15.78 13.73
N THR A 143 1.76 15.89 12.53
CA THR A 143 1.68 14.77 11.59
C THR A 143 3.07 14.31 11.14
N LYS A 144 3.99 15.23 10.84
CA LYS A 144 5.38 14.90 10.50
C LYS A 144 6.06 14.15 11.63
N GLU A 145 5.97 14.63 12.87
CA GLU A 145 6.56 13.95 14.03
C GLU A 145 6.07 12.51 14.18
N LYS A 146 4.78 12.28 13.96
CA LYS A 146 4.18 10.93 14.02
C LYS A 146 4.69 10.00 12.92
N VAL A 147 4.83 10.50 11.69
CA VAL A 147 5.45 9.73 10.61
C VAL A 147 6.91 9.40 10.93
N LEU A 148 7.69 10.39 11.40
CA LEU A 148 9.11 10.19 11.69
C LEU A 148 9.34 9.27 12.90
N GLU A 149 8.40 9.19 13.85
CA GLU A 149 8.41 8.20 14.94
C GLU A 149 8.37 6.78 14.38
N ILE A 150 7.43 6.50 13.48
CA ILE A 150 7.28 5.19 12.82
C ILE A 150 8.53 4.87 11.98
N VAL A 151 9.00 5.82 11.18
CA VAL A 151 10.19 5.63 10.32
C VAL A 151 11.42 5.30 11.13
N LYS A 152 11.69 6.04 12.22
CA LYS A 152 12.81 5.76 13.12
C LYS A 152 12.73 4.36 13.72
N ALA A 153 11.52 3.89 14.02
CA ALA A 153 11.33 2.59 14.64
C ALA A 153 11.52 1.43 13.65
N LEU A 154 11.04 1.54 12.41
CA LEU A 154 10.96 0.38 11.50
C LEU A 154 11.99 0.36 10.37
N LYS A 155 12.74 1.45 10.13
CA LYS A 155 13.70 1.56 9.01
C LYS A 155 14.73 0.42 8.92
N ASP A 156 15.07 -0.20 10.05
CA ASP A 156 16.09 -1.25 10.12
C ASP A 156 15.48 -2.66 9.98
N GLU A 157 14.15 -2.77 9.82
CA GLU A 157 13.49 -4.04 9.62
C GLU A 157 13.76 -4.57 8.21
N LYS A 158 14.40 -5.75 8.11
CA LYS A 158 14.77 -6.36 6.83
C LYS A 158 13.57 -6.67 5.91
N GLY A 159 12.38 -6.81 6.50
CA GLY A 159 11.14 -7.01 5.76
C GLY A 159 10.49 -5.71 5.26
N LEU A 160 11.01 -4.53 5.58
CA LEU A 160 10.52 -3.26 5.06
C LEU A 160 10.92 -3.10 3.59
N LEU A 161 10.01 -2.58 2.76
CA LEU A 161 10.27 -2.32 1.33
C LEU A 161 10.31 -0.83 1.00
N MET A 162 9.32 -0.08 1.47
CA MET A 162 9.05 1.28 1.01
C MET A 162 8.11 1.99 1.97
N TRP A 163 8.22 3.32 2.00
CA TRP A 163 7.29 4.23 2.68
C TRP A 163 6.30 4.84 1.68
N ILE A 164 5.00 4.84 1.97
CA ILE A 164 4.00 5.58 1.20
C ILE A 164 3.41 6.71 2.04
N LEU A 165 3.51 7.95 1.55
CA LEU A 165 2.96 9.13 2.21
C LEU A 165 1.64 9.53 1.56
N GLY A 166 0.55 9.41 2.30
CA GLY A 166 -0.81 9.72 1.87
C GLY A 166 -1.57 8.52 1.31
N ASN A 167 -2.90 8.65 1.27
CA ASN A 167 -3.85 7.75 0.61
C ASN A 167 -5.00 8.62 0.07
N GLU A 168 -4.89 9.08 -1.17
CA GLU A 168 -5.90 9.92 -1.82
C GLU A 168 -6.19 11.27 -1.16
N ASN A 169 -5.28 11.79 -0.33
CA ASN A 169 -5.42 13.11 0.30
C ASN A 169 -5.65 14.23 -0.72
N ASN A 170 -5.26 14.03 -1.98
CA ASN A 170 -5.49 14.98 -3.06
C ASN A 170 -6.98 15.22 -3.38
N TYR A 171 -7.89 14.31 -3.01
CA TYR A 171 -9.33 14.59 -3.13
C TYR A 171 -9.80 15.70 -2.20
N THR A 172 -9.10 15.95 -1.09
CA THR A 172 -9.42 17.06 -0.17
C THR A 172 -9.24 18.43 -0.81
N PHE A 173 -8.46 18.56 -1.89
CA PHE A 173 -8.20 19.85 -2.53
C PHE A 173 -9.47 20.47 -3.12
N SER A 174 -10.40 19.62 -3.56
CA SER A 174 -11.72 20.03 -4.05
C SER A 174 -12.57 20.69 -2.96
N GLY A 175 -12.28 20.40 -1.69
CA GLY A 175 -13.05 20.83 -0.53
C GLY A 175 -14.31 20.03 -0.26
N LYS A 176 -14.60 18.97 -1.03
CA LYS A 176 -15.79 18.11 -0.82
C LYS A 176 -15.60 17.06 0.27
N ILE A 177 -14.36 16.65 0.52
CA ILE A 177 -13.97 15.63 1.50
C ILE A 177 -12.95 16.26 2.44
N ALA A 178 -13.10 16.04 3.75
CA ALA A 178 -12.19 16.52 4.80
C ALA A 178 -11.70 17.97 4.55
N PHE A 179 -12.65 18.90 4.41
CA PHE A 179 -12.38 20.28 3.99
C PHE A 179 -11.36 20.98 4.90
N TRP A 180 -10.43 21.70 4.28
CA TRP A 180 -9.47 22.56 4.96
C TRP A 180 -9.13 23.81 4.13
N THR A 181 -8.74 24.87 4.83
CA THR A 181 -8.44 26.16 4.20
C THR A 181 -7.56 27.04 5.09
N SER A 182 -7.20 28.22 4.57
CA SER A 182 -6.52 29.30 5.29
C SER A 182 -7.04 30.65 4.81
N PRO A 183 -6.83 31.74 5.58
CA PRO A 183 -7.20 33.09 5.14
C PRO A 183 -6.60 33.48 3.78
N GLU A 184 -5.40 32.98 3.44
CA GLU A 184 -4.75 33.21 2.15
C GLU A 184 -5.45 32.48 1.01
N ILE A 185 -5.92 31.25 1.23
CA ILE A 185 -6.69 30.48 0.24
C ILE A 185 -8.04 31.16 0.00
N GLU A 186 -8.72 31.59 1.06
CA GLU A 186 -10.05 32.21 0.95
C GLU A 186 -10.03 33.58 0.24
N LYS A 187 -8.88 34.26 0.22
CA LYS A 187 -8.69 35.51 -0.56
C LYS A 187 -8.58 35.28 -2.06
N ILE A 188 -8.33 34.05 -2.52
CA ILE A 188 -8.24 33.75 -3.95
C ILE A 188 -9.67 33.73 -4.52
N PRO A 189 -10.01 34.56 -5.52
CA PRO A 189 -11.38 34.61 -6.04
C PRO A 189 -11.72 33.37 -6.90
N ASP A 190 -10.76 32.88 -7.69
CA ASP A 190 -10.98 31.73 -8.57
C ASP A 190 -10.95 30.40 -7.80
N LEU A 191 -12.01 29.60 -7.95
CA LEU A 191 -12.15 28.34 -7.22
C LEU A 191 -11.11 27.29 -7.64
N TYR A 192 -10.73 27.26 -8.92
CA TYR A 192 -9.73 26.30 -9.39
C TYR A 192 -8.34 26.65 -8.86
N GLU A 193 -7.98 27.92 -8.82
CA GLU A 193 -6.75 28.39 -8.20
C GLU A 193 -6.70 28.12 -6.68
N ARG A 194 -7.84 28.10 -5.98
CA ARG A 194 -7.89 27.59 -4.59
C ARG A 194 -7.50 26.11 -4.52
N VAL A 195 -8.04 25.27 -5.42
CA VAL A 195 -7.69 23.84 -5.49
C VAL A 195 -6.19 23.68 -5.78
N ARG A 196 -5.65 24.43 -6.74
CA ARG A 196 -4.21 24.43 -7.05
C ARG A 196 -3.37 24.88 -5.85
N LYS A 197 -3.83 25.88 -5.11
CA LYS A 197 -3.14 26.37 -3.90
C LYS A 197 -3.13 25.32 -2.79
N ARG A 198 -4.24 24.62 -2.56
CA ARG A 198 -4.30 23.48 -1.63
C ARG A 198 -3.34 22.37 -2.04
N ALA A 199 -3.33 22.01 -3.33
CA ALA A 199 -2.40 21.03 -3.87
C ALA A 199 -0.93 21.44 -3.63
N GLN A 200 -0.57 22.70 -3.90
CA GLN A 200 0.78 23.20 -3.67
C GLN A 200 1.19 23.09 -2.19
N ILE A 201 0.30 23.46 -1.27
CA ILE A 201 0.56 23.41 0.18
C ILE A 201 0.74 21.97 0.64
N TYR A 202 -0.17 21.06 0.26
CA TYR A 202 -0.09 19.66 0.63
C TYR A 202 1.15 18.98 0.06
N TYR A 203 1.42 19.11 -1.24
CA TYR A 203 2.59 18.46 -1.84
C TYR A 203 3.91 19.03 -1.31
N SER A 204 3.94 20.31 -0.90
CA SER A 204 5.10 20.89 -0.20
C SER A 204 5.31 20.25 1.17
N PHE A 205 4.23 19.96 1.88
CA PHE A 205 4.28 19.23 3.14
C PHE A 205 4.75 17.79 2.94
N VAL A 206 4.21 17.07 1.95
CA VAL A 206 4.65 15.70 1.63
C VAL A 206 6.14 15.68 1.28
N ASP A 207 6.63 16.63 0.48
CA ASP A 207 8.04 16.70 0.13
C ASP A 207 8.96 17.00 1.32
N GLU A 208 8.52 17.87 2.24
CA GLU A 208 9.21 18.14 3.50
C GLU A 208 9.35 16.84 4.33
N VAL A 209 8.25 16.10 4.50
CA VAL A 209 8.26 14.82 5.23
C VAL A 209 9.18 13.82 4.53
N ALA A 210 9.09 13.68 3.20
CA ALA A 210 9.94 12.80 2.43
C ALA A 210 11.43 13.16 2.56
N SER A 211 11.77 14.45 2.59
CA SER A 211 13.14 14.92 2.82
C SER A 211 13.68 14.50 4.18
N GLU A 212 12.88 14.64 5.24
CA GLU A 212 13.26 14.21 6.59
C GLU A 212 13.38 12.69 6.71
N ILE A 213 12.48 11.93 6.06
CA ILE A 213 12.59 10.46 5.99
C ILE A 213 13.91 10.06 5.36
N LYS A 214 14.29 10.63 4.20
CA LYS A 214 15.54 10.30 3.51
C LYS A 214 16.81 10.56 4.33
N LYS A 215 16.77 11.49 5.29
CA LYS A 215 17.88 11.73 6.22
C LYS A 215 18.00 10.63 7.27
N ILE A 216 16.86 10.06 7.67
CA ILE A 216 16.76 9.02 8.72
C ILE A 216 16.97 7.62 8.13
N ASP A 217 16.39 7.38 6.96
CA ASP A 217 16.37 6.13 6.21
C ASP A 217 16.75 6.41 4.74
N PRO A 218 18.04 6.31 4.40
CA PRO A 218 18.51 6.46 3.03
C PRO A 218 18.37 5.17 2.20
N HIS A 219 17.89 4.07 2.79
CA HIS A 219 17.90 2.73 2.19
C HIS A 219 16.57 2.33 1.55
N HIS A 220 15.47 2.99 1.94
CA HIS A 220 14.15 2.73 1.38
C HIS A 220 13.60 3.92 0.58
N PRO A 221 12.94 3.67 -0.56
CA PRO A 221 12.24 4.71 -1.30
C PRO A 221 11.07 5.31 -0.52
N VAL A 222 10.75 6.56 -0.84
CA VAL A 222 9.56 7.27 -0.35
C VAL A 222 8.64 7.55 -1.54
N ALA A 223 7.43 7.04 -1.47
CA ALA A 223 6.41 7.21 -2.48
C ALA A 223 5.36 8.26 -2.07
N LEU A 224 4.84 8.97 -3.07
CA LEU A 224 3.65 9.81 -2.94
C LEU A 224 2.42 8.95 -3.18
N GLY A 225 1.58 8.77 -2.16
CA GLY A 225 0.24 8.20 -2.30
C GLY A 225 -0.71 9.23 -2.90
N ASN A 226 -1.31 8.91 -4.06
CA ASN A 226 -2.18 9.83 -4.79
C ASN A 226 -3.36 9.08 -5.43
N GLY A 227 -4.57 9.63 -5.28
CA GLY A 227 -5.75 9.16 -5.99
C GLY A 227 -5.76 9.67 -7.42
N GLU A 228 -5.70 8.75 -8.39
CA GLU A 228 -5.62 9.08 -9.82
C GLU A 228 -4.45 10.04 -10.16
N VAL A 229 -4.50 10.67 -11.34
CA VAL A 229 -3.47 11.60 -11.83
C VAL A 229 -3.78 13.08 -11.52
N SER A 230 -4.82 13.33 -10.72
CA SER A 230 -5.25 14.70 -10.42
C SER A 230 -4.17 15.46 -9.64
N MET A 231 -3.90 16.71 -10.08
CA MET A 231 -2.90 17.62 -9.52
C MET A 231 -1.44 17.10 -9.48
N LEU A 232 -1.13 16.01 -10.19
CA LEU A 232 0.25 15.52 -10.30
C LEU A 232 1.18 16.50 -11.01
N ASP A 233 0.68 17.39 -11.87
CA ASP A 233 1.47 18.47 -12.48
C ASP A 233 2.00 19.46 -11.44
N ILE A 234 1.28 19.65 -10.34
CA ILE A 234 1.71 20.47 -9.20
C ILE A 234 2.69 19.68 -8.34
N ALA A 235 2.38 18.40 -8.05
CA ALA A 235 3.31 17.52 -7.34
C ALA A 235 4.68 17.49 -8.01
N ALA A 236 4.74 17.37 -9.35
CA ALA A 236 5.99 17.35 -10.10
C ALA A 236 6.86 18.61 -9.93
N LYS A 237 6.22 19.77 -9.78
CA LYS A 237 6.92 21.04 -9.56
C LYS A 237 7.50 21.13 -8.15
N VAL A 238 6.81 20.56 -7.17
CA VAL A 238 7.08 20.77 -5.75
C VAL A 238 7.88 19.62 -5.13
N CYS A 239 7.53 18.38 -5.43
CA CYS A 239 8.13 17.18 -4.83
C CYS A 239 9.46 16.82 -5.48
N LYS A 240 10.57 17.07 -4.77
CA LYS A 240 11.95 16.74 -5.19
C LYS A 240 12.49 15.48 -4.51
N ASN A 241 11.92 15.13 -3.36
CA ASN A 241 12.33 14.04 -2.49
C ASN A 241 11.44 12.79 -2.64
N ILE A 242 10.51 12.78 -3.60
CA ILE A 242 9.67 11.62 -3.91
C ILE A 242 10.35 10.74 -4.97
N ASP A 243 10.42 9.44 -4.68
CA ASP A 243 11.02 8.43 -5.56
C ASP A 243 9.99 7.78 -6.48
N VAL A 244 8.76 7.57 -5.99
CA VAL A 244 7.69 6.78 -6.64
C VAL A 244 6.35 7.50 -6.57
N VAL A 245 5.53 7.35 -7.61
CA VAL A 245 4.10 7.68 -7.55
C VAL A 245 3.34 6.38 -7.24
N ALA A 246 2.81 6.30 -6.02
CA ALA A 246 1.92 5.24 -5.58
C ALA A 246 0.48 5.69 -5.89
N VAL A 247 -0.06 5.20 -7.01
CA VAL A 247 -1.35 5.65 -7.53
C VAL A 247 -2.47 4.67 -7.20
N ILE A 248 -3.59 5.22 -6.72
CA ILE A 248 -4.84 4.50 -6.50
C ILE A 248 -5.71 4.74 -7.73
N SER A 249 -6.20 3.66 -8.36
CA SER A 249 -6.91 3.75 -9.64
C SER A 249 -7.95 2.66 -9.85
N TYR A 250 -9.19 3.09 -10.09
CA TYR A 250 -10.35 2.25 -10.38
C TYR A 250 -10.89 2.54 -11.79
N ARG A 251 -10.06 2.32 -12.81
CA ARG A 251 -10.38 2.57 -14.24
C ARG A 251 -11.07 1.39 -14.94
N GLY A 252 -11.55 0.41 -14.18
CA GLY A 252 -12.20 -0.80 -14.69
C GLY A 252 -11.19 -1.86 -15.13
N LYS A 253 -11.51 -2.64 -16.18
CA LYS A 253 -10.70 -3.77 -16.65
C LYS A 253 -9.26 -3.42 -17.06
N ARG A 254 -9.03 -2.16 -17.44
CA ARG A 254 -7.77 -1.68 -18.03
C ARG A 254 -7.44 -0.29 -17.47
N PHE A 255 -6.16 0.07 -17.39
CA PHE A 255 -5.73 1.37 -16.85
C PHE A 255 -5.69 2.48 -17.92
N GLY A 256 -5.80 2.11 -19.20
CA GLY A 256 -5.74 3.04 -20.32
C GLY A 256 -4.42 3.82 -20.34
N ASN A 257 -4.51 5.16 -20.36
CA ASN A 257 -3.34 6.05 -20.46
C ASN A 257 -2.66 6.37 -19.11
N LEU A 258 -2.96 5.65 -18.03
CA LEU A 258 -2.46 5.95 -16.68
C LEU A 258 -0.92 6.10 -16.65
N PHE A 259 -0.22 5.09 -17.16
CA PHE A 259 1.24 5.02 -17.13
C PHE A 259 1.90 6.11 -17.98
N GLU A 260 1.32 6.42 -19.14
CA GLU A 260 1.78 7.49 -20.05
C GLU A 260 1.54 8.88 -19.45
N ASN A 261 0.39 9.09 -18.81
CA ASN A 261 0.08 10.37 -18.16
C ASN A 261 1.02 10.64 -16.99
N ILE A 262 1.30 9.65 -16.12
CA ILE A 262 2.25 9.85 -15.02
C ILE A 262 3.65 10.10 -15.57
N ARG A 263 4.03 9.41 -16.65
CA ARG A 263 5.30 9.67 -17.35
C ARG A 263 5.39 11.13 -17.82
N TYR A 264 4.34 11.65 -18.43
CA TYR A 264 4.31 13.02 -18.96
C TYR A 264 4.27 14.08 -17.85
N LEU A 265 3.48 13.86 -16.80
CA LEU A 265 3.24 14.85 -15.76
C LEU A 265 4.37 14.92 -14.73
N PHE A 266 4.94 13.78 -14.33
CA PHE A 266 5.89 13.70 -13.21
C PHE A 266 7.16 12.87 -13.53
N ASP A 267 7.12 11.98 -14.53
CA ASP A 267 8.25 11.11 -14.93
C ASP A 267 8.90 10.35 -13.77
N LYS A 268 8.07 9.71 -12.94
CA LYS A 268 8.49 8.82 -11.84
C LYS A 268 8.08 7.37 -12.11
N PRO A 269 8.75 6.38 -11.49
CA PRO A 269 8.22 5.01 -11.42
C PRO A 269 6.83 5.01 -10.79
N VAL A 270 5.99 4.09 -11.26
CA VAL A 270 4.59 3.92 -10.88
C VAL A 270 4.45 2.62 -10.10
N LEU A 271 3.91 2.71 -8.89
CA LEU A 271 3.29 1.59 -8.21
C LEU A 271 1.78 1.80 -8.30
N VAL A 272 1.04 0.85 -8.88
CA VAL A 272 -0.44 0.89 -8.78
C VAL A 272 -0.77 0.41 -7.37
N SER A 273 -0.80 1.34 -6.41
CA SER A 273 -0.83 1.03 -4.98
C SER A 273 -2.20 0.59 -4.49
N GLU A 274 -3.23 0.72 -5.32
CA GLU A 274 -4.56 0.22 -5.05
C GLU A 274 -5.35 0.17 -6.36
N PHE A 275 -5.94 -0.99 -6.63
CA PHE A 275 -6.79 -1.28 -7.78
C PHE A 275 -7.53 -2.57 -7.47
N GLY A 276 -8.62 -2.85 -8.17
CA GLY A 276 -9.32 -4.12 -8.02
C GLY A 276 -10.70 -4.12 -8.65
N CYS A 277 -11.51 -5.06 -8.22
CA CYS A 277 -12.92 -5.18 -8.53
C CYS A 277 -13.56 -5.91 -7.35
N ASP A 278 -14.73 -5.46 -6.90
CA ASP A 278 -15.50 -6.25 -5.97
C ASP A 278 -16.10 -7.48 -6.67
N SER A 279 -16.47 -8.47 -5.88
CA SER A 279 -17.07 -9.71 -6.35
C SER A 279 -18.60 -9.70 -6.23
N TYR A 280 -19.26 -8.55 -6.39
CA TYR A 280 -20.72 -8.44 -6.37
C TYR A 280 -21.22 -7.73 -7.63
N ASP A 281 -22.31 -8.22 -8.23
CA ASP A 281 -23.00 -7.53 -9.32
C ASP A 281 -24.19 -6.77 -8.71
N ALA A 282 -23.99 -5.47 -8.46
CA ALA A 282 -25.01 -4.64 -7.81
C ALA A 282 -26.29 -4.48 -8.65
N TYR A 283 -26.22 -4.73 -9.95
CA TYR A 283 -27.37 -4.64 -10.84
C TYR A 283 -28.21 -5.91 -10.81
N LYS A 284 -27.57 -7.07 -10.77
CA LYS A 284 -28.24 -8.37 -10.68
C LYS A 284 -28.53 -8.82 -9.25
N ASP A 285 -27.91 -8.17 -8.26
CA ASP A 285 -28.00 -8.54 -6.85
C ASP A 285 -27.50 -9.97 -6.57
N GLU A 286 -26.34 -10.31 -7.15
CA GLU A 286 -25.71 -11.64 -7.01
C GLU A 286 -24.18 -11.54 -6.91
N GLU A 287 -23.56 -12.56 -6.32
CA GLU A 287 -22.10 -12.66 -6.26
C GLU A 287 -21.50 -12.92 -7.64
N ALA A 288 -20.40 -12.24 -7.95
CA ALA A 288 -19.80 -12.17 -9.28
C ALA A 288 -18.28 -12.45 -9.28
N GLN A 289 -17.84 -13.54 -8.64
CA GLN A 289 -16.41 -13.89 -8.56
C GLN A 289 -15.73 -14.04 -9.95
N ASP A 290 -16.45 -14.48 -10.98
CA ASP A 290 -15.90 -14.57 -12.35
C ASP A 290 -15.56 -13.19 -12.93
N ILE A 291 -16.37 -12.18 -12.60
CA ILE A 291 -16.13 -10.79 -13.03
C ILE A 291 -14.91 -10.24 -12.30
N GLN A 292 -14.84 -10.42 -10.98
CA GLN A 292 -13.67 -10.02 -10.19
C GLN A 292 -12.39 -10.65 -10.76
N ALA A 293 -12.40 -11.96 -11.02
CA ALA A 293 -11.26 -12.68 -11.59
C ALA A 293 -10.85 -12.14 -12.98
N GLU A 294 -11.82 -11.86 -13.85
CA GLU A 294 -11.57 -11.28 -15.17
C GLU A 294 -10.91 -9.89 -15.06
N TYR A 295 -11.45 -9.00 -14.23
CA TYR A 295 -10.90 -7.64 -14.04
C TYR A 295 -9.46 -7.70 -13.54
N ILE A 296 -9.20 -8.48 -12.49
CA ILE A 296 -7.87 -8.61 -11.89
C ILE A 296 -6.87 -9.15 -12.90
N LYS A 297 -7.26 -10.14 -13.73
CA LYS A 297 -6.41 -10.65 -14.80
C LYS A 297 -6.00 -9.55 -15.78
N LEU A 298 -6.97 -8.81 -16.30
CA LEU A 298 -6.74 -7.77 -17.32
C LEU A 298 -5.95 -6.57 -16.75
N GLN A 299 -6.19 -6.22 -15.49
CA GLN A 299 -5.42 -5.19 -14.78
C GLN A 299 -3.96 -5.63 -14.59
N TRP A 300 -3.69 -6.88 -14.20
CA TRP A 300 -2.32 -7.39 -14.09
C TRP A 300 -1.61 -7.50 -15.44
N GLU A 301 -2.31 -7.87 -16.50
CA GLU A 301 -1.75 -7.81 -17.86
C GLU A 301 -1.28 -6.39 -18.22
N ASP A 302 -2.06 -5.35 -17.89
CA ASP A 302 -1.66 -3.95 -18.12
C ASP A 302 -0.47 -3.54 -17.23
N ILE A 303 -0.44 -3.95 -15.96
CA ILE A 303 0.69 -3.71 -15.06
C ILE A 303 1.96 -4.32 -15.68
N LEU A 304 1.92 -5.60 -16.05
CA LEU A 304 3.08 -6.32 -16.59
C LEU A 304 3.56 -5.70 -17.91
N LYS A 305 2.65 -5.34 -18.81
CA LYS A 305 2.95 -4.66 -20.08
C LYS A 305 3.67 -3.31 -19.88
N ASN A 306 3.45 -2.66 -18.74
CA ASN A 306 4.08 -1.38 -18.38
C ASN A 306 5.30 -1.53 -17.46
N THR A 307 5.75 -2.75 -17.18
CA THR A 307 7.03 -2.99 -16.48
C THR A 307 8.19 -3.12 -17.46
N THR A 308 9.42 -2.97 -16.96
CA THR A 308 10.63 -3.24 -17.74
C THR A 308 10.81 -4.71 -18.14
N LEU A 309 10.00 -5.61 -17.59
CA LEU A 309 10.03 -7.05 -17.91
C LEU A 309 9.45 -7.31 -19.31
N GLN A 310 8.49 -6.51 -19.75
CA GLN A 310 7.84 -6.66 -21.07
C GLN A 310 8.03 -5.44 -21.98
N ASN A 311 8.34 -4.28 -21.42
CA ASN A 311 8.57 -3.05 -22.17
C ASN A 311 9.77 -2.30 -21.62
N LYS A 312 10.85 -2.17 -22.38
CA LYS A 312 12.07 -1.46 -21.96
C LYS A 312 11.83 -0.02 -21.48
N LYS A 313 10.74 0.63 -21.94
CA LYS A 313 10.33 1.99 -21.53
C LYS A 313 9.32 2.00 -20.37
N GLY A 314 8.94 0.83 -19.85
CA GLY A 314 7.96 0.69 -18.78
C GLY A 314 8.35 1.45 -17.51
N ASN A 315 7.41 2.19 -16.93
CA ASN A 315 7.58 2.88 -15.64
C ASN A 315 6.91 2.16 -14.47
N CYS A 316 6.19 1.07 -14.70
CA CYS A 316 5.52 0.35 -13.62
C CYS A 316 6.50 -0.59 -12.89
N ILE A 317 6.50 -0.53 -11.56
CA ILE A 317 7.29 -1.41 -10.68
C ILE A 317 6.44 -2.51 -10.02
N GLY A 318 5.15 -2.57 -10.34
CA GLY A 318 4.20 -3.57 -9.84
C GLY A 318 2.91 -2.94 -9.33
N GLY A 319 2.18 -3.69 -8.49
CA GLY A 319 0.92 -3.22 -7.92
C GLY A 319 0.57 -3.90 -6.60
N THR A 320 -0.31 -3.27 -5.82
CA THR A 320 -0.95 -3.85 -4.62
C THR A 320 -2.46 -3.87 -4.82
N LEU A 321 -3.02 -5.07 -4.93
CA LEU A 321 -4.44 -5.28 -5.17
C LEU A 321 -5.27 -4.96 -3.91
N PHE A 322 -6.44 -4.35 -4.09
CA PHE A 322 -7.48 -4.14 -3.08
C PHE A 322 -8.53 -5.26 -3.21
N GLU A 323 -8.64 -6.19 -2.27
CA GLU A 323 -7.76 -6.39 -1.10
C GLU A 323 -7.68 -7.86 -0.67
N TRP A 324 -6.94 -8.15 0.42
CA TRP A 324 -6.72 -9.53 0.84
C TRP A 324 -8.02 -10.27 1.18
N SER A 325 -8.82 -9.72 2.11
CA SER A 325 -10.05 -10.34 2.57
C SER A 325 -11.22 -9.39 2.54
N ASP A 326 -12.43 -9.93 2.46
CA ASP A 326 -13.65 -9.13 2.60
C ASP A 326 -13.66 -8.43 3.96
N GLU A 327 -14.13 -7.18 3.97
CA GLU A 327 -14.18 -6.32 5.16
C GLU A 327 -15.63 -5.89 5.43
N TRP A 328 -16.34 -6.64 6.26
CA TRP A 328 -17.79 -6.56 6.51
C TRP A 328 -18.26 -5.29 7.24
N TRP A 329 -17.36 -4.34 7.48
CA TRP A 329 -17.65 -3.09 8.18
C TRP A 329 -17.70 -1.88 7.24
N LYS A 330 -17.23 -2.02 6.00
CA LYS A 330 -17.00 -0.90 5.08
C LYS A 330 -18.27 -0.31 4.49
N HIS A 331 -19.38 -1.04 4.41
CA HIS A 331 -20.63 -0.46 3.94
C HIS A 331 -21.08 0.70 4.85
N ASN A 332 -20.98 0.51 6.16
CA ASN A 332 -21.36 1.52 7.14
C ASN A 332 -20.50 1.47 8.40
N GLU A 333 -19.40 2.21 8.38
CA GLU A 333 -18.47 2.36 9.50
C GLU A 333 -19.13 2.94 10.76
N GLY A 334 -20.28 3.61 10.62
CA GLY A 334 -21.01 4.23 11.73
C GLY A 334 -22.01 3.32 12.43
N TYR A 335 -22.22 2.09 11.94
CA TYR A 335 -23.26 1.19 12.44
C TYR A 335 -22.68 -0.20 12.76
N THR A 336 -22.18 -0.34 13.99
CA THR A 336 -21.55 -1.58 14.51
C THR A 336 -22.38 -2.85 14.32
N PRO A 337 -23.72 -2.88 14.47
CA PRO A 337 -24.48 -4.11 14.20
C PRO A 337 -24.37 -4.60 12.75
N GLY A 338 -24.04 -3.70 11.81
CA GLY A 338 -23.77 -4.05 10.41
C GLY A 338 -22.47 -4.82 10.23
N TRP A 339 -21.49 -4.70 11.13
CA TRP A 339 -20.15 -5.31 10.96
C TRP A 339 -20.14 -6.84 11.02
N SER A 340 -21.27 -7.45 11.41
CA SER A 340 -21.50 -8.91 11.41
C SER A 340 -22.42 -9.38 10.28
N VAL A 341 -22.72 -8.51 9.31
CA VAL A 341 -23.55 -8.82 8.14
C VAL A 341 -22.76 -8.44 6.91
N HIS A 342 -22.58 -9.37 5.98
CA HIS A 342 -21.95 -9.06 4.70
C HIS A 342 -22.93 -8.27 3.82
N ASP A 343 -22.81 -6.94 3.83
CA ASP A 343 -23.75 -6.03 3.19
C ASP A 343 -23.57 -6.01 1.66
N LYS A 344 -24.69 -6.06 0.95
CA LYS A 344 -24.79 -6.16 -0.51
C LYS A 344 -24.98 -4.82 -1.19
N GLN A 345 -24.98 -3.72 -0.44
CA GLN A 345 -25.22 -2.38 -0.97
C GLN A 345 -23.90 -1.69 -1.30
N ALA A 346 -23.84 -1.16 -2.52
CA ALA A 346 -22.74 -0.31 -2.95
C ALA A 346 -22.71 1.03 -2.20
N GLY A 347 -21.50 1.43 -1.79
CA GLY A 347 -21.26 2.71 -1.10
C GLY A 347 -21.04 3.88 -2.06
N TRP A 348 -20.56 3.62 -3.27
CA TRP A 348 -20.25 4.64 -4.27
C TRP A 348 -20.40 4.12 -5.71
N SER A 349 -20.23 5.02 -6.67
CA SER A 349 -20.46 4.78 -8.11
C SER A 349 -19.15 4.84 -8.89
N CYS A 350 -18.92 3.86 -9.77
CA CYS A 350 -17.83 3.91 -10.73
C CYS A 350 -18.27 3.46 -12.13
N GLY A 351 -18.44 4.44 -13.03
CA GLY A 351 -18.85 4.18 -14.42
C GLY A 351 -17.88 3.36 -15.26
N SER A 352 -16.65 3.13 -14.78
CA SER A 352 -15.67 2.24 -15.43
C SER A 352 -16.04 0.76 -15.29
N TYR A 353 -16.90 0.41 -14.33
CA TYR A 353 -17.37 -0.94 -14.03
C TYR A 353 -18.72 -1.12 -14.73
N TYR A 354 -18.65 -1.23 -16.06
CA TYR A 354 -19.83 -1.14 -16.93
C TYR A 354 -20.81 -2.32 -16.81
N PHE A 355 -20.42 -3.42 -16.15
CA PHE A 355 -21.23 -4.63 -16.06
C PHE A 355 -22.45 -4.43 -15.15
N ASP A 356 -22.33 -3.58 -14.14
CA ASP A 356 -23.34 -3.38 -13.11
C ASP A 356 -23.62 -1.90 -12.77
N ILE A 357 -22.99 -0.93 -13.45
CA ILE A 357 -23.27 0.51 -13.28
C ILE A 357 -24.77 0.89 -13.41
N LYS A 358 -25.59 0.04 -14.03
CA LYS A 358 -27.05 0.20 -14.14
C LYS A 358 -27.81 -0.13 -12.84
N ALA A 359 -27.10 -0.52 -11.78
CA ALA A 359 -27.65 -0.69 -10.45
C ALA A 359 -28.39 0.58 -9.98
N LYS A 360 -29.22 0.42 -8.95
CA LYS A 360 -30.04 1.51 -8.42
C LYS A 360 -29.17 2.72 -8.07
N ASN A 361 -29.56 3.91 -8.53
CA ASN A 361 -28.83 5.18 -8.36
C ASN A 361 -27.41 5.19 -8.97
N ASN A 362 -27.08 4.24 -9.85
CA ASN A 362 -25.74 4.00 -10.38
C ASN A 362 -24.70 3.67 -9.30
N LEU A 363 -25.10 3.17 -8.12
CA LEU A 363 -24.18 2.73 -7.08
C LEU A 363 -23.81 1.26 -7.32
N ASN A 364 -22.53 0.99 -7.57
CA ASN A 364 -22.06 -0.32 -8.00
C ASN A 364 -20.70 -0.73 -7.44
N MET A 365 -20.19 -0.01 -6.44
CA MET A 365 -18.95 -0.36 -5.76
C MET A 365 -19.26 -0.89 -4.35
N ASN A 366 -19.26 -2.21 -4.23
CA ASN A 366 -19.56 -2.95 -3.01
C ASN A 366 -18.30 -3.15 -2.17
N GLU A 367 -17.98 -2.19 -1.29
CA GLU A 367 -16.69 -2.18 -0.59
C GLU A 367 -16.39 -3.45 0.22
N GLU A 368 -17.41 -4.11 0.77
CA GLU A 368 -17.22 -5.32 1.57
C GLU A 368 -16.87 -6.56 0.73
N TRP A 369 -16.95 -6.48 -0.60
CA TRP A 369 -16.80 -7.61 -1.53
C TRP A 369 -15.50 -7.55 -2.34
N PHE A 370 -14.58 -6.64 -2.03
CA PHE A 370 -13.29 -6.50 -2.72
C PHE A 370 -12.27 -7.57 -2.37
N GLY A 371 -12.46 -8.30 -1.27
CA GLY A 371 -11.55 -9.35 -0.86
C GLY A 371 -11.41 -10.42 -1.91
N ILE A 372 -10.17 -10.88 -2.15
CA ILE A 372 -9.92 -12.12 -2.92
C ILE A 372 -10.01 -13.38 -2.04
N VAL A 373 -10.21 -13.19 -0.74
CA VAL A 373 -10.45 -14.24 0.25
C VAL A 373 -11.71 -13.87 1.05
N GLU A 374 -12.71 -14.72 1.01
CA GLU A 374 -13.90 -14.59 1.85
C GLU A 374 -13.56 -15.01 3.29
N LEU A 375 -14.20 -14.34 4.26
CA LEU A 375 -14.20 -14.73 5.66
C LEU A 375 -15.44 -15.55 5.99
N SER A 376 -15.25 -16.79 6.42
CA SER A 376 -16.35 -17.61 6.94
C SER A 376 -16.71 -17.18 8.36
N GLU A 377 -17.99 -17.19 8.71
CA GLU A 377 -18.45 -17.08 10.09
C GLU A 377 -17.90 -18.19 10.98
N GLU A 378 -17.65 -19.38 10.40
CA GLU A 378 -16.97 -20.46 11.11
C GLU A 378 -15.53 -20.07 11.45
N LYS A 379 -15.14 -20.34 12.71
CA LYS A 379 -13.78 -20.12 13.18
C LYS A 379 -12.91 -21.36 13.03
N ASP A 380 -11.61 -21.17 12.82
CA ASP A 380 -10.60 -22.22 12.90
C ASP A 380 -10.24 -22.57 14.35
N GLU A 381 -9.33 -23.53 14.54
CA GLU A 381 -8.87 -23.95 15.87
C GLU A 381 -8.18 -22.83 16.69
N ASN A 382 -7.78 -21.74 16.04
CA ASN A 382 -7.16 -20.57 16.68
C ASN A 382 -8.16 -19.42 16.88
N GLY A 383 -9.44 -19.64 16.59
CA GLY A 383 -10.49 -18.64 16.75
C GLY A 383 -10.48 -17.54 15.68
N LEU A 384 -9.82 -17.74 14.54
CA LEU A 384 -9.87 -16.84 13.39
C LEU A 384 -11.00 -17.25 12.44
N ASN A 385 -11.61 -16.30 11.73
CA ASN A 385 -12.50 -16.64 10.60
C ASN A 385 -11.75 -17.55 9.61
N LYS A 386 -12.38 -18.65 9.16
CA LYS A 386 -11.79 -19.47 8.11
C LYS A 386 -11.68 -18.66 6.82
N ARG A 387 -10.58 -18.85 6.09
CA ARG A 387 -10.30 -18.15 4.83
C ARG A 387 -10.77 -19.05 3.70
N ILE A 388 -11.63 -18.51 2.84
CA ILE A 388 -12.13 -19.20 1.65
C ILE A 388 -11.62 -18.42 0.44
N PRO A 389 -10.52 -18.87 -0.22
CA PRO A 389 -10.01 -18.18 -1.40
C PRO A 389 -11.04 -18.15 -2.53
N LYS A 390 -11.30 -16.95 -3.09
CA LYS A 390 -12.21 -16.75 -4.23
C LYS A 390 -11.51 -17.09 -5.54
N LYS A 391 -12.27 -17.13 -6.65
CA LYS A 391 -11.72 -17.35 -8.00
C LYS A 391 -10.56 -16.42 -8.33
N ALA A 392 -10.63 -15.15 -7.92
CA ALA A 392 -9.58 -14.16 -8.09
C ALA A 392 -8.23 -14.55 -7.47
N TYR A 393 -8.23 -15.21 -6.30
CA TYR A 393 -7.00 -15.71 -5.68
C TYR A 393 -6.30 -16.74 -6.57
N TYR A 394 -7.06 -17.68 -7.15
CA TYR A 394 -6.51 -18.69 -8.05
C TYR A 394 -6.03 -18.07 -9.37
N THR A 395 -6.73 -17.08 -9.89
CA THR A 395 -6.28 -16.30 -11.06
C THR A 395 -4.95 -15.60 -10.79
N LEU A 396 -4.77 -14.93 -9.64
CA LEU A 396 -3.48 -14.34 -9.27
C LEU A 396 -2.38 -15.38 -9.14
N LYS A 397 -2.67 -16.52 -8.51
CA LYS A 397 -1.74 -17.64 -8.39
C LYS A 397 -1.27 -18.14 -9.75
N GLU A 398 -2.17 -18.29 -10.71
CA GLU A 398 -1.83 -18.66 -12.08
C GLU A 398 -0.94 -17.60 -12.75
N ILE A 399 -1.33 -16.32 -12.69
CA ILE A 399 -0.55 -15.21 -13.25
C ILE A 399 0.86 -15.23 -12.67
N PHE A 400 1.00 -15.24 -11.34
CA PHE A 400 2.31 -15.12 -10.68
C PHE A 400 3.18 -16.37 -10.80
N SER A 401 2.60 -17.56 -10.93
CA SER A 401 3.37 -18.79 -11.20
C SER A 401 3.86 -18.88 -12.65
N SER A 402 3.19 -18.21 -13.59
CA SER A 402 3.63 -18.14 -14.99
C SER A 402 4.84 -17.22 -15.23
N LEU A 403 5.12 -16.32 -14.27
CA LEU A 403 6.21 -15.36 -14.33
C LEU A 403 7.56 -16.06 -14.09
N LYS A 404 8.39 -16.15 -15.13
CA LYS A 404 9.75 -16.71 -15.05
C LYS A 404 10.76 -15.57 -14.94
N PHE A 405 11.21 -15.24 -13.72
CA PHE A 405 12.23 -14.21 -13.49
C PHE A 405 13.30 -14.69 -12.51
#